data_AF-A0A958GCV4-F1
#
_entry.id   AF-A0A958GCV4-F1
#
_cell.length_a   1.000
_cell.length_b   1.000
_cell.length_c   1.000
_cell.angle_alpha   90.00
_cell.angle_beta   90.00
_cell.angle_gamma   90.00
#
_symmetry.space_group_name_H-M   'P 1'
#
loop_
_entity.id
_entity.type
_entity.pdbx_description
1 polymer ?
#
loop_
_entity_poly.entity_id
_entity_poly.type
_entity_poly.pdbx_seq_one_letter_code
_entity_poly.pdbx_strand_id
1 'polypeptide(L)'
;RRLKNKNKQIQILKREPNAWMKCFGVQDDEEVYKINTKILDHLQTLEQLALEKRNLEGKPILGVEVLKSQPLLKSHKPKKKTNKIFVYTNCSKERNEEIKSFKLFCDRCKECYQKWKQGDFSVVWPPGAFKPPLPPNYNLLAY
;
A
#
# COMPACT_ATOMS: atom_id res chain seq x y z
N ARG A 1 10.30 12.88 24.86
CA ARG A 1 10.21 14.29 25.35
C ARG A 1 11.55 15.07 25.37
N ARG A 2 12.74 14.44 25.42
CA ARG A 2 14.05 15.13 25.53
C ARG A 2 14.60 15.86 24.28
N LEU A 3 14.08 15.60 23.06
CA LEU A 3 14.59 16.22 21.82
C LEU A 3 14.04 17.64 21.56
N LYS A 4 12.92 18.04 22.17
CA LYS A 4 12.32 19.37 21.94
C LYS A 4 13.10 20.51 22.59
N ASN A 5 13.89 20.25 23.64
CA ASN A 5 14.56 21.31 24.42
C ASN A 5 15.93 21.73 23.88
N LYS A 6 16.45 21.07 22.84
CA LYS A 6 17.77 21.41 22.26
C LYS A 6 17.69 22.24 20.99
N ASN A 7 16.54 22.28 20.31
CA ASN A 7 16.40 22.98 19.04
C ASN A 7 15.81 24.38 19.26
N LYS A 8 16.68 25.40 19.30
CA LYS A 8 16.28 26.81 19.48
C LYS A 8 15.80 27.48 18.18
N GLN A 9 15.93 26.79 17.05
CA GLN A 9 15.55 27.34 15.74
C GLN A 9 14.12 26.91 15.42
N ILE A 10 13.23 27.90 15.35
CA ILE A 10 11.88 27.74 14.82
C ILE A 10 11.98 28.02 13.32
N GLN A 11 11.76 27.01 12.49
CA GLN A 11 11.59 27.22 11.06
C GLN A 11 10.10 27.36 10.75
N ILE A 12 9.72 28.50 10.19
CA ILE A 12 8.37 28.74 9.70
C ILE A 12 8.32 28.25 8.26
N LEU A 13 7.52 27.22 7.99
CA LEU A 13 7.26 26.77 6.63
C LEU A 13 6.36 27.80 5.94
N LYS A 14 6.95 28.67 5.12
CA LYS A 14 6.20 29.55 4.22
C LYS A 14 5.69 28.72 3.04
N ARG A 15 4.37 28.62 2.88
CA ARG A 15 3.74 27.97 1.73
C ARG A 15 3.44 29.01 0.66
N GLU A 16 3.93 28.79 -0.54
CA GLU A 16 3.69 29.65 -1.71
C GLU A 16 3.00 28.81 -2.79
N PRO A 17 1.66 28.68 -2.75
CA PRO A 17 0.92 27.74 -3.61
C PRO A 17 1.05 28.04 -5.12
N ASN A 18 1.36 29.28 -5.48
CA ASN A 18 1.53 29.72 -6.87
C ASN A 18 3.01 29.86 -7.28
N ALA A 19 3.97 29.46 -6.43
CA ALA A 19 5.40 29.59 -6.76
C ALA A 19 5.80 28.82 -8.02
N TRP A 20 5.08 27.73 -8.35
CA TRP A 20 5.30 26.96 -9.58
C TRP A 20 5.04 27.77 -10.84
N MET A 21 4.12 28.74 -10.81
CA MET A 21 3.74 29.56 -11.97
C MET A 21 4.92 30.40 -12.50
N LYS A 22 5.81 30.83 -11.60
CA LYS A 22 7.05 31.55 -11.95
C LYS A 22 7.95 30.74 -12.89
N CYS A 23 7.95 29.41 -12.76
CA CYS A 23 8.75 28.53 -13.63
C CYS A 23 8.23 28.50 -15.07
N PHE A 24 6.99 28.92 -15.29
CA PHE A 24 6.33 28.99 -16.60
C PHE A 24 6.23 30.43 -17.14
N GLY A 25 6.93 31.38 -16.52
CA GLY A 25 6.94 32.78 -16.96
C GLY A 25 5.71 33.58 -16.56
N VAL A 26 4.77 32.99 -15.80
CA VAL A 26 3.61 33.71 -15.27
C VAL A 26 4.05 34.50 -14.04
N GLN A 27 4.17 35.82 -14.21
CA GLN A 27 4.59 36.76 -13.16
C GLN A 27 3.54 37.83 -12.85
N ASP A 28 2.57 38.02 -13.76
CA ASP A 28 1.53 39.02 -13.61
C ASP A 28 0.40 38.54 -12.67
N ASP A 29 0.00 39.41 -11.75
CA ASP A 29 -0.99 39.07 -10.73
C ASP A 29 -2.39 38.84 -11.33
N GLU A 30 -2.75 39.53 -12.43
CA GLU A 30 -4.03 39.29 -13.10
C GLU A 30 -4.05 37.94 -13.81
N GLU A 31 -2.94 37.56 -14.44
CA GLU A 31 -2.79 36.24 -15.06
C GLU A 31 -2.87 35.12 -14.01
N VAL A 32 -2.16 35.27 -12.89
CA VAL A 32 -2.25 34.34 -11.75
C VAL A 32 -3.69 34.22 -11.24
N TYR A 33 -4.40 35.33 -11.10
CA TYR A 33 -5.81 35.33 -10.69
C TYR A 33 -6.67 34.55 -11.69
N LYS A 34 -6.55 34.84 -12.99
CA LYS A 34 -7.32 34.14 -14.04
C LYS A 34 -7.07 32.63 -14.04
N ILE A 35 -5.82 32.20 -13.86
CA ILE A 35 -5.47 30.77 -13.77
C ILE A 35 -6.11 30.13 -12.53
N ASN A 36 -5.99 30.79 -11.36
CA ASN A 36 -6.56 30.27 -10.12
C ASN A 36 -8.09 30.16 -10.20
N THR A 37 -8.77 31.15 -10.77
CA THR A 37 -10.22 31.09 -10.97
C THR A 37 -10.60 29.90 -11.85
N LYS A 38 -9.90 29.68 -12.96
CA LYS A 38 -10.13 28.50 -13.82
C LYS A 38 -9.92 27.17 -13.07
N ILE A 39 -8.87 27.10 -12.24
CA ILE A 39 -8.61 25.90 -11.42
C ILE A 39 -9.76 25.68 -10.42
N LEU A 40 -10.23 26.72 -9.75
CA LEU A 40 -11.33 26.65 -8.80
C LEU A 40 -12.63 26.22 -9.47
N ASP A 41 -12.98 26.82 -10.61
CA ASP A 41 -14.19 26.46 -11.36
C ASP A 41 -14.15 24.99 -11.82
N HIS A 42 -12.99 24.54 -12.27
CA HIS A 42 -12.78 23.16 -12.65
C HIS A 42 -12.91 22.21 -11.45
N LEU A 43 -12.31 22.56 -10.32
CA LEU A 43 -12.41 21.78 -9.08
C LEU A 43 -13.86 21.67 -8.60
N GLN A 44 -14.61 22.78 -8.59
CA GLN A 44 -16.03 22.77 -8.22
C GLN A 44 -16.84 21.83 -9.12
N THR A 45 -16.58 21.87 -10.43
CA THR A 45 -17.23 20.96 -11.40
C THR A 45 -16.91 19.50 -11.08
N LEU A 46 -15.65 19.17 -10.81
CA LEU A 46 -15.24 17.80 -10.45
C LEU A 46 -15.84 17.33 -9.12
N GLU A 47 -15.91 18.21 -8.12
CA GLU A 47 -16.54 17.91 -6.83
C GLU A 47 -18.03 17.62 -6.97
N GLN A 48 -18.73 18.41 -7.79
CA GLN A 48 -20.14 18.21 -8.11
C GLN A 48 -20.37 16.85 -8.79
N LEU A 49 -19.59 16.53 -9.83
CA LEU A 49 -19.67 15.24 -10.52
C LEU A 49 -19.37 14.06 -9.58
N ALA A 50 -18.39 14.22 -8.68
CA ALA A 50 -18.05 13.20 -7.69
C ALA A 50 -19.16 13.01 -6.66
N LEU A 51 -19.87 14.09 -6.28
CA LEU A 51 -21.02 14.05 -5.39
C LEU A 51 -22.20 13.31 -6.04
N GLU A 52 -22.53 13.66 -7.29
CA GLU A 52 -23.60 13.02 -8.06
C GLU A 52 -23.32 11.52 -8.24
N LYS A 53 -22.10 11.16 -8.62
CA LYS A 53 -21.68 9.76 -8.73
C LYS A 53 -21.82 9.00 -7.41
N ARG A 54 -21.44 9.62 -6.29
CA ARG A 54 -21.60 9.03 -4.95
C ARG A 54 -23.07 8.81 -4.59
N ASN A 55 -23.93 9.76 -4.91
CA ASN A 55 -25.37 9.65 -4.69
C ASN A 55 -25.99 8.53 -5.53
N LEU A 56 -25.61 8.43 -6.82
CA LEU A 56 -26.05 7.36 -7.72
C LEU A 56 -25.59 5.97 -7.24
N GLU A 57 -24.35 5.85 -6.75
CA GLU A 57 -23.80 4.60 -6.25
C GLU A 57 -24.21 4.26 -4.80
N GLY A 58 -24.93 5.16 -4.10
CA GLY A 58 -25.30 5.00 -2.70
C GLY A 58 -24.10 4.96 -1.74
N LYS A 59 -22.99 5.61 -2.09
CA LYS A 59 -21.73 5.58 -1.32
C LYS A 59 -21.49 6.90 -0.57
N PRO A 60 -21.76 6.98 0.74
CA PRO A 60 -21.55 8.21 1.51
C PRO A 60 -20.07 8.53 1.68
N ILE A 61 -19.76 9.80 1.96
CA ILE A 61 -18.42 10.21 2.40
C ILE A 61 -18.15 9.57 3.76
N LEU A 62 -16.98 8.93 3.91
CA LEU A 62 -16.53 8.43 5.20
C LEU A 62 -16.08 9.61 6.06
N GLY A 63 -16.71 9.77 7.23
CA GLY A 63 -16.29 10.76 8.22
C GLY A 63 -14.94 10.44 8.84
N VAL A 64 -14.32 11.45 9.46
CA VAL A 64 -12.99 11.36 10.07
C VAL A 64 -12.90 10.21 11.09
N GLU A 65 -13.90 10.05 11.94
CA GLU A 65 -13.92 9.00 12.97
C GLU A 65 -14.02 7.59 12.36
N VAL A 66 -14.76 7.45 11.27
CA VAL A 66 -14.84 6.19 10.51
C VAL A 66 -13.50 5.89 9.84
N LEU A 67 -12.82 6.89 9.29
CA LEU A 67 -11.49 6.73 8.69
C LEU A 67 -10.45 6.31 9.72
N LYS A 68 -10.44 6.94 10.91
CA LYS A 68 -9.51 6.60 12.01
C LYS A 68 -9.71 5.18 12.54
N SER A 69 -10.96 4.71 12.58
CA SER A 69 -11.30 3.38 13.09
C SER A 69 -11.12 2.25 12.06
N GLN A 70 -10.79 2.57 10.81
CA GLN A 70 -10.59 1.52 9.81
C GLN A 70 -9.32 0.71 10.10
N PRO A 71 -9.40 -0.63 10.04
CA PRO A 71 -8.23 -1.48 10.21
C PRO A 71 -7.24 -1.21 9.07
N LEU A 72 -5.97 -0.99 9.43
CA LEU A 72 -4.88 -0.80 8.46
C LEU A 72 -4.70 -2.04 7.57
N LEU A 73 -4.85 -3.22 8.17
CA LEU A 73 -4.79 -4.51 7.47
C LEU A 73 -6.20 -4.99 7.16
N LYS A 74 -6.80 -4.45 6.09
CA LYS A 74 -8.02 -5.05 5.54
C LYS A 74 -7.70 -6.40 4.93
N SER A 75 -8.59 -7.38 5.11
CA SER A 75 -8.54 -8.63 4.35
C SER A 75 -8.71 -8.28 2.86
N HIS A 76 -7.59 -8.13 2.17
CA HIS A 76 -7.55 -7.85 0.73
C HIS A 76 -7.50 -9.18 0.00
N LYS A 77 -8.55 -9.48 -0.77
CA LYS A 77 -8.52 -10.56 -1.75
C LYS A 77 -8.10 -9.96 -3.10
N PRO A 78 -6.89 -10.24 -3.61
CA PRO A 78 -6.43 -9.67 -4.87
C PRO A 78 -7.38 -10.05 -6.01
N LYS A 79 -7.80 -9.05 -6.80
CA LYS A 79 -8.70 -9.24 -7.96
C LYS A 79 -8.02 -9.92 -9.15
N LYS A 80 -6.69 -9.78 -9.27
CA LYS A 80 -5.91 -10.43 -10.33
C LYS A 80 -5.50 -11.84 -9.88
N LYS A 81 -5.61 -12.76 -10.85
CA LYS A 81 -5.37 -14.21 -10.74
C LYS A 81 -4.13 -14.53 -9.91
N THR A 82 -4.23 -15.60 -9.13
CA THR A 82 -3.19 -16.23 -8.32
C THR A 82 -1.81 -16.26 -9.00
N ASN A 83 -0.73 -16.31 -8.21
CA ASN A 83 0.62 -16.58 -8.70
C ASN A 83 0.62 -17.84 -9.57
N LYS A 84 0.54 -17.65 -10.90
CA LYS A 84 0.54 -18.74 -11.87
C LYS A 84 1.99 -19.09 -12.15
N ILE A 85 2.34 -20.35 -11.95
CA ILE A 85 3.66 -20.86 -12.31
C ILE A 85 3.73 -20.80 -13.84
N PHE A 86 4.67 -20.02 -14.37
CA PHE A 86 4.95 -19.97 -15.79
C PHE A 86 6.06 -20.98 -16.09
N VAL A 87 5.70 -22.07 -16.77
CA VAL A 87 6.66 -23.05 -17.29
C VAL A 87 6.62 -22.95 -18.80
N TYR A 88 7.66 -22.33 -19.38
CA TYR A 88 7.79 -22.13 -20.82
C TYR A 88 8.47 -23.35 -21.45
N THR A 89 7.65 -24.30 -21.91
CA THR A 89 8.11 -25.47 -22.66
C THR A 89 7.08 -25.82 -23.73
N ASN A 90 7.57 -26.33 -24.86
CA ASN A 90 6.74 -26.82 -25.96
C ASN A 90 6.18 -28.22 -25.66
N CYS A 91 6.74 -28.93 -24.68
CA CYS A 91 6.30 -30.27 -24.34
C CYS A 91 5.32 -30.26 -23.16
N SER A 92 4.09 -30.75 -23.42
CA SER A 92 2.98 -30.61 -22.49
C SER A 92 3.07 -31.53 -21.27
N LYS A 93 3.74 -32.67 -21.40
CA LYS A 93 3.85 -33.70 -20.36
C LYS A 93 4.77 -33.24 -19.23
N GLU A 94 5.98 -32.83 -19.58
CA GLU A 94 7.03 -32.30 -18.71
C GLU A 94 6.54 -31.04 -18.02
N ARG A 95 5.80 -30.18 -18.74
CA ARG A 95 5.14 -29.02 -18.14
C ARG A 95 4.21 -29.41 -17.00
N ASN A 96 3.37 -30.42 -17.22
CA ASN A 96 2.40 -30.86 -16.22
C ASN A 96 3.08 -31.55 -15.04
N GLU A 97 4.13 -32.32 -15.29
CA GLU A 97 4.96 -32.96 -14.26
C GLU A 97 5.65 -31.91 -13.39
N GLU A 98 6.24 -30.88 -14.00
CA GLU A 98 6.91 -29.79 -13.27
C GLU A 98 5.92 -28.97 -12.43
N ILE A 99 4.75 -28.64 -13.00
CA ILE A 99 3.69 -27.95 -12.26
C ILE A 99 3.22 -28.78 -11.06
N LYS A 100 3.10 -30.11 -11.21
CA LYS A 100 2.72 -31.00 -10.10
C LYS A 100 3.81 -31.05 -9.04
N SER A 101 5.07 -31.20 -9.44
CA SER A 101 6.23 -31.19 -8.55
C SER A 101 6.31 -29.90 -7.72
N PHE A 102 6.17 -28.74 -8.39
CA PHE A 102 6.21 -27.45 -7.72
C PHE A 102 5.02 -27.24 -6.76
N LYS A 103 3.82 -27.70 -7.12
CA LYS A 103 2.67 -27.66 -6.20
C LYS A 103 2.94 -28.47 -4.93
N LEU A 104 3.50 -29.68 -5.06
CA LEU A 104 3.87 -30.51 -3.94
C LEU A 104 4.93 -29.84 -3.05
N PHE A 105 5.92 -29.19 -3.66
CA PHE A 105 6.90 -28.38 -2.94
C PHE A 105 6.24 -27.24 -2.14
N CYS A 106 5.33 -26.48 -2.77
CA CYS A 106 4.59 -25.42 -2.09
C CYS A 106 3.77 -25.94 -0.90
N ASP A 107 3.15 -27.11 -1.02
CA ASP A 107 2.35 -27.69 0.06
C ASP A 107 3.22 -28.11 1.24
N ARG A 108 4.40 -28.73 0.99
CA ARG A 108 5.39 -29.00 2.04
C ARG A 108 5.87 -27.73 2.74
N CYS A 109 6.11 -26.65 1.99
CA CYS A 109 6.49 -25.36 2.56
C CYS A 109 5.38 -24.77 3.44
N LYS A 110 4.10 -24.91 3.06
CA LYS A 110 2.97 -24.48 3.88
C LYS A 110 2.91 -25.26 5.19
N GLU A 111 3.08 -26.58 5.15
CA GLU A 111 3.10 -27.42 6.36
C GLU A 111 4.22 -27.00 7.31
N CYS A 112 5.43 -26.79 6.79
CA CYS A 112 6.56 -26.29 7.56
C CYS A 112 6.26 -24.94 8.20
N TYR A 113 5.63 -24.03 7.44
CA TYR A 113 5.22 -22.72 7.94
C TYR A 113 4.17 -22.80 9.05
N GLN A 114 3.20 -23.73 8.96
CA GLN A 114 2.21 -23.92 10.03
C GLN A 114 2.88 -24.38 11.33
N LYS A 115 3.79 -25.36 11.27
CA LYS A 115 4.58 -25.81 12.43
C LYS A 115 5.45 -24.69 13.00
N TRP A 116 6.09 -23.92 12.13
CA TRP A 116 6.90 -22.76 12.53
C TRP A 116 6.08 -21.71 13.28
N LYS A 117 4.85 -21.42 12.82
CA LYS A 117 3.92 -20.51 13.52
C LYS A 117 3.47 -21.03 14.89
N GLN A 118 3.53 -22.34 15.12
CA GLN A 118 3.23 -22.97 16.40
C GLN A 118 4.44 -22.94 17.37
N GLY A 119 5.58 -22.38 16.94
CA GLY A 119 6.79 -22.28 17.76
C GLY A 119 7.80 -23.41 17.55
N ASP A 120 7.53 -24.36 16.65
CA ASP A 120 8.53 -25.37 16.28
C ASP A 120 9.53 -24.78 15.28
N PHE A 121 10.61 -24.21 15.81
CA PHE A 121 11.68 -23.61 15.01
C PHE A 121 12.69 -24.63 14.47
N SER A 122 12.57 -25.90 14.86
CA SER A 122 13.45 -27.01 14.47
C SER A 122 13.06 -27.68 13.15
N VAL A 123 11.89 -27.31 12.60
CA VAL A 123 11.38 -27.83 11.32
C VAL A 123 12.43 -27.71 10.21
N VAL A 124 12.68 -28.84 9.55
CA VAL A 124 13.52 -28.94 8.36
C VAL A 124 12.72 -28.45 7.16
N TRP A 125 13.20 -27.39 6.53
CA TRP A 125 12.56 -26.81 5.34
C TRP A 125 12.95 -27.61 4.08
N PRO A 126 12.04 -27.76 3.11
CA PRO A 126 12.38 -28.35 1.82
C PRO A 126 13.55 -27.61 1.14
N PRO A 127 14.43 -28.29 0.40
CA PRO A 127 15.56 -27.66 -0.27
C PRO A 127 15.07 -26.59 -1.26
N GLY A 128 15.72 -25.42 -1.26
CA GLY A 128 15.32 -24.26 -2.07
C GLY A 128 14.21 -23.40 -1.46
N ALA A 129 13.64 -23.78 -0.31
CA ALA A 129 12.71 -22.93 0.42
C ALA A 129 13.46 -21.90 1.28
N PHE A 130 12.97 -20.66 1.30
CA PHE A 130 13.47 -19.64 2.22
C PHE A 130 12.76 -19.76 3.57
N LYS A 131 13.53 -19.95 4.65
CA LYS A 131 13.00 -19.97 6.01
C LYS A 131 12.56 -18.56 6.44
N PRO A 132 11.37 -18.38 7.02
CA PRO A 132 10.95 -17.11 7.59
C PRO A 132 11.92 -16.66 8.71
N PRO A 133 12.17 -15.34 8.86
CA PRO A 133 12.96 -14.83 9.97
C PRO A 133 12.25 -15.12 11.30
N LEU A 134 13.02 -15.38 12.36
CA LEU A 134 12.47 -15.56 13.70
C LEU A 134 11.56 -14.37 14.07
N PRO A 135 10.41 -14.63 14.73
CA PRO A 135 9.55 -13.54 15.16
C PRO A 135 10.37 -12.62 16.07
N PRO A 136 10.25 -11.30 15.91
CA PRO A 136 10.99 -10.37 16.73
C PRO A 136 10.61 -10.56 18.21
N ASN A 137 11.61 -10.58 19.10
CA ASN A 137 11.46 -10.75 20.54
C ASN A 137 10.78 -9.54 21.21
N TYR A 138 9.55 -9.17 20.82
CA TYR A 138 8.85 -8.02 21.40
C TYR A 138 8.24 -8.30 22.79
N ASN A 139 8.18 -9.57 23.24
CA ASN A 139 7.53 -9.96 24.49
C ASN A 139 8.46 -10.09 25.73
N LEU A 140 9.74 -9.69 25.66
CA LEU A 140 10.60 -9.68 26.86
C LEU A 140 10.43 -8.42 27.75
N LEU A 141 9.56 -7.48 27.37
CA LEU A 141 9.30 -6.23 28.10
C LEU A 141 7.86 -6.09 28.61
N ALA A 142 7.08 -7.18 28.57
CA ALA A 142 5.67 -7.19 28.99
C ALA A 142 5.40 -8.08 30.22
N TYR A 143 6.40 -8.21 31.11
CA TYR A 143 6.25 -8.71 32.47
C TYR A 143 6.91 -7.73 33.44
#